data_AF-A0A6M0RSU8-F1
#
_entry.id   AF-A0A6M0RSU8-F1
#
_cell.length_a   1.000
_cell.length_b   1.000
_cell.length_c   1.000
_cell.angle_alpha   90.00
_cell.angle_beta   90.00
_cell.angle_gamma   90.00
#
_symmetry.space_group_name_H-M   'P 1'
#
loop_
_entity.id
_entity.type
_entity.pdbx_description
1 polymer ?
#
loop_
_entity_poly.entity_id
_entity_poly.type
_entity_poly.pdbx_seq_one_letter_code
_entity_poly.pdbx_strand_id
1 'polypeptide(L)' 'MITITQEQTCSVCGVKVVDDVVQFSNGSTGTRARLYARVCQYAKKPECINQDKELIGEVLQEDGFMEAPNINFGG' A
#
# COMPACT_ATOMS: atom_id res chain seq x y z
N MET A 1 -22.12 -13.81 17.56
CA MET A 1 -20.76 -14.06 17.04
C MET A 1 -19.92 -12.85 17.39
N ILE A 2 -18.77 -13.02 18.03
CA ILE A 2 -17.86 -11.90 18.31
C ILE A 2 -17.02 -11.71 17.06
N THR A 3 -17.16 -10.57 16.38
CA THR A 3 -16.26 -10.20 15.29
C THR A 3 -14.96 -9.70 15.91
N ILE A 4 -13.85 -10.40 15.68
CA ILE A 4 -12.51 -9.96 16.11
C ILE A 4 -11.94 -9.14 14.95
N THR A 5 -11.69 -7.85 15.19
CA THR A 5 -10.94 -7.01 14.26
C THR A 5 -9.47 -7.39 14.27
N GLN A 6 -8.89 -7.66 13.10
CA GLN A 6 -7.48 -7.96 12.93
C GLN A 6 -6.72 -6.69 12.53
N GLU A 7 -5.92 -6.17 13.46
CA GLU A 7 -5.06 -5.00 13.26
C GLU A 7 -3.59 -5.39 13.25
N GLN A 8 -2.84 -4.88 12.26
CA GLN A 8 -1.40 -5.06 12.15
C GLN A 8 -0.74 -3.74 11.74
N THR A 9 0.33 -3.35 12.43
CA THR A 9 1.16 -2.20 12.03
C THR A 9 2.49 -2.70 11.50
N CYS A 10 2.89 -2.22 10.32
CA CYS A 10 4.15 -2.60 9.74
C CYS A 10 5.32 -1.91 10.46
N SER A 11 6.23 -2.68 11.07
CA SER A 11 7.42 -2.14 11.72
C SER A 11 8.43 -1.52 10.74
N VAL A 12 8.33 -1.83 9.44
CA VAL A 12 9.21 -1.30 8.39
C VAL A 12 8.74 0.05 7.87
N CYS A 13 7.45 0.21 7.59
CA CYS A 13 6.91 1.42 6.94
C CYS A 13 5.88 2.19 7.76
N GLY A 14 5.48 1.70 8.94
CA GLY A 14 4.52 2.35 9.83
C GLY A 14 3.06 2.30 9.38
N VAL A 15 2.77 1.72 8.22
CA VAL A 15 1.38 1.60 7.71
C VAL A 15 0.61 0.56 8.51
N LYS A 16 -0.66 0.85 8.80
CA LYS A 16 -1.58 -0.03 9.53
C LYS A 16 -2.56 -0.72 8.57
N VAL A 17 -2.87 -1.99 8.83
CA VAL A 17 -3.92 -2.75 8.15
C VAL A 17 -4.94 -3.18 9.20
N VAL A 18 -6.22 -2.86 8.98
CA VAL A 18 -7.36 -3.19 9.86
C VAL A 18 -8.43 -3.87 9.02
N ASP A 19 -8.68 -5.16 9.25
CA ASP A 19 -9.68 -5.94 8.48
C ASP A 19 -9.56 -5.72 6.95
N ASP A 20 -8.32 -5.76 6.44
CA ASP A 20 -7.90 -5.49 5.05
C ASP A 20 -7.96 -4.04 4.54
N VAL A 21 -8.43 -3.10 5.36
CA VAL A 21 -8.34 -1.67 5.07
C VAL A 21 -6.95 -1.15 5.45
N VAL A 22 -6.23 -0.58 4.48
CA VAL A 22 -4.93 0.04 4.70
C VAL A 22 -5.09 1.50 5.14
N GLN A 23 -4.49 1.85 6.27
CA GLN A 23 -4.41 3.21 6.79
C GLN A 23 -2.98 3.75 6.61
N PHE A 24 -2.81 4.63 5.62
CA PHE A 24 -1.56 5.36 5.42
C PHE A 24 -1.41 6.46 6.48
N SER A 25 -0.17 6.90 6.73
CA SER A 25 0.10 7.99 7.68
C SER A 25 -0.50 9.33 7.24
N ASN A 26 -0.73 9.50 5.94
CA ASN A 26 -1.35 10.67 5.33
C ASN A 26 -2.24 10.25 4.15
N GLY A 27 -3.34 10.98 3.94
CA GLY A 27 -4.26 10.76 2.82
C GLY A 27 -5.40 9.79 3.15
N SER A 28 -6.07 9.31 2.10
CA SER A 28 -7.18 8.36 2.24
C SER A 28 -6.69 6.94 2.57
N THR A 29 -7.61 6.13 3.10
CA THR A 29 -7.41 4.68 3.20
C THR A 29 -7.22 4.07 1.82
N GLY A 30 -6.67 2.86 1.78
CA GLY A 30 -6.45 2.13 0.54
C GLY A 30 -6.49 0.62 0.70
N THR A 31 -6.00 -0.04 -0.34
CA THR A 31 -5.94 -1.50 -0.47
C THR A 31 -4.52 -2.00 -0.24
N ARG A 32 -4.39 -3.32 -0.06
CA ARG A 32 -3.09 -4.00 -0.03
C ARG A 32 -2.32 -3.84 -1.35
N ALA A 33 -3.01 -3.83 -2.49
CA ALA A 33 -2.41 -3.52 -3.79
C ALA A 33 -1.75 -2.13 -3.81
N ARG A 34 -2.46 -1.09 -3.38
CA ARG A 34 -1.92 0.28 -3.22
C ARG A 34 -0.73 0.33 -2.26
N LEU A 35 -0.80 -0.36 -1.13
CA LEU A 35 0.31 -0.43 -0.16
C LEU A 35 1.55 -1.06 -0.78
N TYR A 36 1.38 -2.16 -1.52
CA TYR A 36 2.47 -2.81 -2.22
C TYR A 36 3.07 -1.86 -3.28
N ALA A 37 2.21 -1.33 -4.16
CA ALA A 37 2.59 -0.48 -5.29
C ALA A 37 3.33 0.81 -4.88
N ARG A 38 3.05 1.35 -3.69
CA ARG A 38 3.66 2.62 -3.24
C ARG A 38 4.80 2.44 -2.24
N VAL A 39 4.80 1.35 -1.47
CA VAL A 39 5.67 1.25 -0.27
C VAL A 39 6.37 -0.09 -0.17
N CYS A 40 5.65 -1.19 0.08
CA CYS A 40 6.29 -2.45 0.45
C CYS A 40 7.12 -3.08 -0.68
N GLN A 41 6.82 -2.80 -1.97
CA GLN A 41 7.68 -3.25 -3.06
C GLN A 41 9.08 -2.60 -3.03
N TYR A 42 9.19 -1.36 -2.51
CA TYR A 42 10.42 -0.59 -2.46
C TYR A 42 11.16 -0.71 -1.13
N ALA A 43 10.47 -1.13 -0.07
CA ALA A 43 11.06 -1.29 1.26
C ALA A 43 12.22 -2.30 1.27
N LYS A 44 12.22 -3.29 0.36
CA LYS A 44 13.27 -4.33 0.22
C LYS A 44 13.68 -4.98 1.54
N LYS A 45 12.71 -5.14 2.45
CA LYS A 45 12.87 -5.75 3.78
C LYS A 45 11.82 -6.85 3.97
N PRO A 46 12.23 -8.08 4.31
CA PRO A 46 11.29 -9.19 4.47
C PRO A 46 10.30 -8.97 5.62
N GLU A 47 10.59 -8.05 6.54
CA GLU A 47 9.72 -7.68 7.66
C GLU A 47 8.56 -6.72 7.26
N CYS A 48 8.47 -6.29 5.99
CA CYS A 48 7.29 -5.56 5.52
C CYS A 48 6.09 -6.51 5.54
N ILE A 49 5.00 -6.13 6.22
CA ILE A 49 3.86 -7.06 6.45
C ILE A 49 3.03 -7.34 5.19
N ASN A 50 3.25 -6.57 4.11
CA ASN A 50 2.48 -6.66 2.87
C ASN A 50 3.34 -7.22 1.73
N GLN A 51 3.72 -8.50 1.86
CA GLN A 51 4.56 -9.26 0.90
C GLN A 51 3.85 -10.49 0.33
N ASP A 52 2.78 -10.96 0.96
CA ASP A 52 2.00 -12.11 0.49
C ASP A 52 1.21 -11.74 -0.77
N LYS A 53 1.52 -12.40 -1.89
CA LYS A 53 0.92 -12.12 -3.20
C LYS A 53 -0.58 -12.41 -3.23
N GLU A 54 -1.06 -13.40 -2.48
CA GLU A 54 -2.48 -13.75 -2.44
C GLU A 54 -3.28 -12.66 -1.71
N LEU A 55 -2.72 -12.12 -0.62
CA LEU A 55 -3.34 -11.01 0.12
C LEU A 55 -3.20 -9.66 -0.61
N ILE A 56 -2.12 -9.45 -1.36
CA ILE A 56 -1.92 -8.22 -2.15
C ILE A 56 -2.97 -8.14 -3.26
N GLY A 57 -3.24 -9.26 -3.94
CA GLY A 57 -4.11 -9.31 -5.11
C GLY A 57 -3.48 -8.73 -6.36
N GLU A 58 -4.31 -8.36 -7.33
CA GLU A 58 -3.88 -7.69 -8.55
C GLU A 58 -3.49 -6.24 -8.25
N VAL A 59 -2.37 -5.78 -8.82
CA VAL A 59 -1.89 -4.41 -8.71
C VAL A 59 -2.17 -3.69 -10.02
N LEU A 60 -3.01 -2.66 -9.98
CA LEU A 60 -3.42 -1.87 -11.14
C LEU A 60 -2.62 -0.57 -11.24
N GLN A 61 -2.76 0.16 -12.35
CA GLN A 61 -2.03 1.40 -12.58
C GLN A 61 -2.38 2.48 -11.53
N GLU A 62 -3.64 2.53 -11.09
CA GLU A 62 -4.16 3.49 -10.08
C GLU A 62 -3.68 3.23 -8.64
N ASP A 63 -3.14 2.03 -8.39
CA ASP A 63 -2.53 1.69 -7.11
C ASP A 63 -1.17 2.40 -6.96
N GLY A 64 -0.46 2.59 -8.07
CA GLY A 64 0.79 3.33 -8.14
C GLY A 64 0.64 4.84 -7.93
N PHE A 65 1.75 5.54 -8.11
CA PHE A 65 1.72 6.99 -8.31
C PHE A 65 1.37 7.25 -9.78
N MET A 66 0.52 8.25 -10.05
CA MET A 66 0.24 8.66 -11.42
C MET A 66 1.54 9.16 -12.06
N GLU A 67 1.80 8.73 -13.29
CA GLU A 67 2.90 9.30 -14.07
C GLU A 67 2.68 10.80 -14.25
N ALA A 68 3.74 11.58 -14.05
CA ALA A 68 3.65 13.01 -14.28
C ALA A 68 3.31 13.27 -15.76
N PRO A 69 2.38 14.19 -16.07
CA PRO A 69 2.10 14.55 -17.45
C PRO A 69 3.37 15.08 -18.11
N ASN A 70 3.59 14.68 -19.37
CA ASN A 70 4.73 15.14 -20.14
C ASN A 70 4.54 16.62 -20.47
N ILE A 71 5.17 17.51 -19.69
CA ILE A 71 5.13 18.95 -19.93
C ILE A 71 6.25 19.33 -20.90
N ASN A 72 5.88 19.80 -22.09
CA ASN A 72 6.84 20.31 -23.07
C ASN A 72 7.29 21.71 -22.62
N PHE A 73 8.49 21.81 -22.07
CA PHE A 73 9.15 23.10 -21.80
C PHE A 73 9.67 23.67 -23.13
N GLY A 74 8.77 24.16 -23.97
CA GLY A 74 9.13 24.80 -25.23
C GLY A 74 9.97 26.05 -24.97
N GLY A 75 11.17 26.08 -25.54
CA GLY A 75 12.05 27.26 -25.65
C GLY A 75 12.06 27.80 -27.07
#